data_AF-A0A8T4LPY8-F1
#
_entry.id   AF-A0A8T4LPY8-F1
#
_cell.length_a   1.000
_cell.length_b   1.000
_cell.length_c   1.000
_cell.angle_alpha   90.00
_cell.angle_beta   90.00
_cell.angle_gamma   90.00
#
_symmetry.space_group_name_H-M   'P 1'
#
loop_
_entity.id
_entity.type
_entity.pdbx_description
1 polymer ?
#
loop_
_entity_poly.entity_id
_entity_poly.type
_entity_poly.pdbx_seq_one_letter_code
_entity_poly.pdbx_strand_id
1 'polypeptide(L)'
;GTFQPPLSDAQYSQLSQNYTGLTSDINAFIASTRSPQELFVGVGTTVSATSVNGAMSILNTIVPINFQMRQQLSPFILPAVILLTDASILSLILVAFVFSLIYLRGFFANKLVLAAWIGVTIMFVGFVLVGSLGMFYAMQGSSGISSFSDFYAQVQSSPMGVIILDKTATADVDELAMASCAAQIKSQLESLDKTAIEYTINGDVCTIGDNASTLSTSNCLANVPDYPIFYLKYASENSVRFSVVEQKQATIAGNREYFNRCDIGNVLN
;
A
#
# COMPACT_ATOMS: atom_id res chain seq x y z
N GLY A 1 22.32 -43.67 -12.39
CA GLY A 1 21.57 -44.12 -11.20
C GLY A 1 20.16 -43.61 -11.33
N THR A 2 19.16 -44.46 -11.12
CA THR A 2 17.75 -44.06 -11.07
C THR A 2 17.54 -43.22 -9.81
N PHE A 3 17.06 -41.98 -9.97
CA PHE A 3 16.68 -41.11 -8.87
C PHE A 3 15.61 -41.81 -8.03
N GLN A 4 15.93 -42.13 -6.79
CA GLN A 4 14.95 -42.58 -5.81
C GLN A 4 14.45 -41.34 -5.07
N PRO A 5 13.18 -40.95 -5.21
CA PRO A 5 12.64 -39.85 -4.45
C PRO A 5 12.74 -40.16 -2.94
N PRO A 6 13.01 -39.16 -2.10
CA PRO A 6 13.25 -39.33 -0.67
C PRO A 6 11.98 -39.73 0.11
N LEU A 7 10.80 -39.60 -0.51
CA LEU A 7 9.52 -39.97 0.06
C LEU A 7 8.74 -40.84 -0.94
N SER A 8 7.88 -41.70 -0.42
CA SER A 8 6.91 -42.44 -1.22
C SER A 8 5.76 -41.55 -1.68
N ASP A 9 5.10 -41.93 -2.79
CA ASP A 9 3.95 -41.19 -3.33
C ASP A 9 2.82 -41.01 -2.31
N ALA A 10 2.62 -42.01 -1.43
CA ALA A 10 1.65 -41.94 -0.35
C ALA A 10 2.02 -40.87 0.69
N GLN A 11 3.31 -40.73 1.02
CA GLN A 11 3.80 -39.69 1.93
C GLN A 11 3.67 -38.30 1.31
N TYR A 12 3.92 -38.16 0.00
CA TYR A 12 3.66 -36.89 -0.71
C TYR A 12 2.18 -36.51 -0.72
N SER A 13 1.29 -37.47 -0.96
CA SER A 13 -0.16 -37.24 -0.92
C SER A 13 -0.62 -36.81 0.48
N GLN A 14 -0.09 -37.44 1.53
CA GLN A 14 -0.43 -37.11 2.91
C GLN A 14 0.11 -35.73 3.31
N LEU A 15 1.32 -35.39 2.87
CA LEU A 15 1.91 -34.08 3.08
C LEU A 15 1.08 -32.99 2.38
N SER A 16 0.68 -33.22 1.13
CA SER A 16 -0.20 -32.31 0.37
C SER A 16 -1.54 -32.08 1.07
N GLN A 17 -2.18 -33.13 1.59
CA GLN A 17 -3.43 -32.99 2.36
C GLN A 17 -3.23 -32.21 3.66
N ASN A 18 -2.14 -32.47 4.40
CA ASN A 18 -1.81 -31.73 5.61
C ASN A 18 -1.55 -30.25 5.32
N TYR A 19 -0.83 -29.92 4.24
CA TYR A 19 -0.63 -28.53 3.82
C TYR A 19 -1.94 -27.86 3.42
N THR A 20 -2.82 -28.56 2.70
CA THR A 20 -4.13 -28.01 2.29
C THR A 20 -5.03 -27.74 3.51
N GLY A 21 -5.01 -28.64 4.50
CA GLY A 21 -5.68 -28.45 5.78
C GLY A 21 -5.11 -27.26 6.56
N LEU A 22 -3.79 -27.16 6.65
CA LEU A 22 -3.12 -26.04 7.33
C LEU A 22 -3.43 -24.69 6.65
N THR A 23 -3.44 -24.64 5.33
CA THR A 23 -3.83 -23.45 4.56
C THR A 23 -5.28 -23.08 4.81
N SER A 24 -6.19 -24.06 4.85
CA SER A 24 -7.60 -23.84 5.18
C SER A 24 -7.76 -23.28 6.61
N ASP A 25 -7.06 -23.86 7.58
CA ASP A 25 -7.13 -23.45 8.98
C ASP A 25 -6.50 -22.08 9.21
N ILE A 26 -5.39 -21.76 8.52
CA ILE A 26 -4.79 -20.43 8.53
C ILE A 26 -5.73 -19.41 7.89
N ASN A 27 -6.36 -19.74 6.76
CA ASN A 27 -7.33 -18.84 6.12
C ASN A 27 -8.59 -18.64 6.98
N ALA A 28 -9.08 -19.70 7.63
CA ALA A 28 -10.20 -19.63 8.57
C ALA A 28 -9.83 -18.82 9.81
N PHE A 29 -8.61 -19.00 10.34
CA PHE A 29 -8.08 -18.22 11.45
C PHE A 29 -7.94 -16.76 11.06
N ILE A 30 -7.28 -16.41 9.95
CA ILE A 30 -7.18 -15.04 9.42
C ILE A 30 -8.57 -14.43 9.22
N ALA A 31 -9.53 -15.19 8.67
CA ALA A 31 -10.90 -14.71 8.47
C ALA A 31 -11.65 -14.51 9.81
N SER A 32 -11.38 -15.33 10.83
CA SER A 32 -11.99 -15.24 12.15
C SER A 32 -11.35 -14.18 13.06
N THR A 33 -10.09 -13.82 12.80
CA THR A 33 -9.31 -12.86 13.60
C THR A 33 -9.38 -11.45 13.02
N ARG A 34 -9.87 -11.28 11.78
CA ARG A 34 -10.18 -9.97 11.21
C ARG A 34 -11.29 -9.31 12.03
N SER A 35 -10.91 -8.45 12.95
CA SER A 35 -11.86 -7.54 13.59
C SER A 35 -12.55 -6.70 12.51
N PRO A 36 -13.80 -6.23 12.71
CA PRO A 36 -14.46 -5.31 11.79
C PRO A 36 -13.56 -4.10 11.47
N GLN A 37 -12.76 -3.65 12.43
CA GLN A 37 -11.77 -2.60 12.26
C GLN A 37 -10.73 -2.94 11.19
N GLU A 38 -10.21 -4.16 11.10
CA GLU A 38 -9.25 -4.56 10.05
C GLU A 38 -9.90 -4.69 8.66
N LEU A 39 -11.18 -5.07 8.58
CA LEU A 39 -11.95 -5.03 7.33
C LEU A 39 -12.15 -3.59 6.85
N PHE A 40 -12.48 -2.66 7.76
CA PHE A 40 -12.58 -1.24 7.44
C PHE A 40 -11.23 -0.62 7.10
N VAL A 41 -10.14 -1.05 7.75
CA VAL A 41 -8.78 -0.59 7.45
C VAL A 41 -8.30 -1.13 6.11
N GLY A 42 -8.51 -2.40 5.75
CA GLY A 42 -8.08 -2.97 4.46
C GLY A 42 -8.86 -2.41 3.25
N VAL A 43 -10.17 -2.21 3.40
CA VAL A 43 -10.96 -1.49 2.38
C VAL A 43 -10.56 -0.01 2.35
N GLY A 44 -10.34 0.58 3.52
CA GLY A 44 -9.85 1.95 3.68
C GLY A 44 -8.54 2.19 2.94
N THR A 45 -7.51 1.39 3.18
CA THR A 45 -6.18 1.51 2.55
C THR A 45 -6.26 1.34 1.04
N THR A 46 -7.07 0.40 0.54
CA THR A 46 -7.26 0.18 -0.90
C THR A 46 -7.94 1.38 -1.56
N VAL A 47 -9.02 1.89 -0.96
CA VAL A 47 -9.75 3.05 -1.47
C VAL A 47 -8.88 4.31 -1.37
N SER A 48 -8.16 4.51 -0.27
CA SER A 48 -7.18 5.60 -0.08
C SER A 48 -6.09 5.54 -1.14
N ALA A 49 -5.45 4.39 -1.34
CA ALA A 49 -4.36 4.22 -2.29
C ALA A 49 -4.86 4.49 -3.71
N THR A 50 -6.04 3.98 -4.07
CA THR A 50 -6.66 4.22 -5.38
C THR A 50 -6.99 5.71 -5.57
N SER A 51 -7.51 6.37 -4.53
CA SER A 51 -7.88 7.78 -4.54
C SER A 51 -6.65 8.69 -4.69
N VAL A 52 -5.61 8.43 -3.90
CA VAL A 52 -4.32 9.13 -3.99
C VAL A 52 -3.66 8.85 -5.34
N ASN A 53 -3.59 7.59 -5.79
CA ASN A 53 -3.03 7.25 -7.10
C ASN A 53 -3.80 7.92 -8.25
N GLY A 54 -5.14 7.99 -8.16
CA GLY A 54 -5.97 8.69 -9.13
C GLY A 54 -5.68 10.20 -9.16
N ALA A 55 -5.68 10.85 -8.00
CA ALA A 55 -5.33 12.27 -7.88
C ALA A 55 -3.90 12.57 -8.37
N MET A 56 -2.95 11.71 -8.03
CA MET A 56 -1.56 11.78 -8.50
C MET A 56 -1.46 11.55 -10.00
N SER A 57 -2.23 10.65 -10.59
CA SER A 57 -2.22 10.44 -12.04
C SER A 57 -2.66 11.69 -12.80
N ILE A 58 -3.65 12.43 -12.27
CA ILE A 58 -4.12 13.70 -12.83
C ILE A 58 -3.01 14.75 -12.71
N LEU A 59 -2.43 14.90 -11.53
CA LEU A 59 -1.33 15.84 -11.29
C LEU A 59 -0.09 15.53 -12.16
N ASN A 60 0.21 14.24 -12.39
CA ASN A 60 1.32 13.78 -13.21
C ASN A 60 1.19 14.18 -14.69
N THR A 61 -0.02 14.49 -15.17
CA THR A 61 -0.21 15.05 -16.53
C THR A 61 0.26 16.50 -16.66
N ILE A 62 0.41 17.21 -15.54
CA ILE A 62 0.75 18.64 -15.48
C ILE A 62 2.18 18.83 -14.97
N VAL A 63 2.55 18.10 -13.91
CA VAL A 63 3.90 18.14 -13.30
C VAL A 63 4.33 16.70 -13.00
N PRO A 64 5.48 16.23 -13.51
CA PRO A 64 5.95 14.88 -13.25
C PRO A 64 6.16 14.66 -11.75
N ILE A 65 5.50 13.65 -11.19
CA ILE A 65 5.52 13.37 -9.75
C ILE A 65 6.66 12.41 -9.43
N ASN A 66 7.59 12.87 -8.59
CA ASN A 66 8.64 12.05 -8.01
C ASN A 66 8.28 11.58 -6.58
N PHE A 67 9.10 10.69 -6.03
CA PHE A 67 8.90 10.11 -4.70
C PHE A 67 8.78 11.18 -3.59
N GLN A 68 9.67 12.18 -3.59
CA GLN A 68 9.66 13.23 -2.57
C GLN A 68 8.40 14.10 -2.64
N MET A 69 7.96 14.48 -3.84
CA MET A 69 6.73 15.25 -4.05
C MET A 69 5.53 14.45 -3.54
N ARG A 70 5.48 13.15 -3.79
CA ARG A 70 4.40 12.30 -3.26
C ARG A 70 4.41 12.20 -1.75
N GLN A 71 5.57 12.01 -1.13
CA GLN A 71 5.69 11.99 0.33
C GLN A 71 5.21 13.30 0.96
N GLN A 72 5.47 14.44 0.31
CA GLN A 72 5.02 15.75 0.79
C GLN A 72 3.53 16.01 0.57
N LEU A 73 2.97 15.56 -0.56
CA LEU A 73 1.59 15.85 -0.94
C LEU A 73 0.57 14.83 -0.41
N SER A 74 0.97 13.57 -0.25
CA SER A 74 0.04 12.50 0.15
C SER A 74 -0.72 12.79 1.46
N PRO A 75 -0.11 13.40 2.50
CA PRO A 75 -0.83 13.77 3.72
C PRO A 75 -1.97 14.77 3.49
N PHE A 76 -1.90 15.58 2.43
CA PHE A 76 -2.89 16.60 2.09
C PHE A 76 -3.91 16.13 1.05
N ILE A 77 -3.48 15.29 0.11
CA ILE A 77 -4.34 14.80 -0.97
C ILE A 77 -5.49 13.96 -0.42
N LEU A 78 -5.22 13.10 0.55
CA LEU A 78 -6.25 12.22 1.10
C LEU A 78 -7.43 13.00 1.71
N PRO A 79 -7.23 13.95 2.65
CA PRO A 79 -8.33 14.80 3.12
C PRO A 79 -8.97 15.65 2.02
N ALA A 80 -8.20 16.12 1.02
CA ALA A 80 -8.77 16.87 -0.10
C ALA A 80 -9.71 16.01 -0.96
N VAL A 81 -9.34 14.76 -1.26
CA VAL A 81 -10.18 13.84 -2.04
C VAL A 81 -11.43 13.45 -1.26
N ILE A 82 -11.32 13.21 0.05
CA ILE A 82 -12.49 12.95 0.91
C ILE A 82 -13.45 14.15 0.86
N LEU A 83 -12.95 15.37 1.02
CA LEU A 83 -13.78 16.58 0.97
C LEU A 83 -14.46 16.77 -0.39
N LEU A 84 -13.74 16.53 -1.49
CA LEU A 84 -14.32 16.60 -2.84
C LEU A 84 -15.39 15.53 -3.07
N THR A 85 -15.17 14.33 -2.54
CA THR A 85 -16.14 13.23 -2.61
C THR A 85 -17.40 13.58 -1.81
N ASP A 86 -17.24 14.07 -0.59
CA ASP A 86 -18.34 14.54 0.25
C ASP A 86 -19.11 15.67 -0.44
N ALA A 87 -18.42 16.68 -0.97
CA ALA A 87 -19.05 17.78 -1.71
C ALA A 87 -19.85 17.28 -2.92
N SER A 88 -19.33 16.30 -3.65
CA SER A 88 -20.00 15.70 -4.82
C SER A 88 -21.27 14.94 -4.41
N ILE A 89 -21.19 14.12 -3.36
CA ILE A 89 -22.32 13.35 -2.84
C ILE A 89 -23.40 14.30 -2.30
N LEU A 90 -23.00 15.30 -1.50
CA LEU A 90 -23.92 16.31 -0.96
C LEU A 90 -24.60 17.11 -2.07
N SER A 91 -23.86 17.46 -3.13
CA SER A 91 -24.43 18.14 -4.30
C SER A 91 -25.50 17.27 -4.98
N LEU A 92 -25.21 15.99 -5.23
CA LEU A 92 -26.18 15.05 -5.83
C LEU A 92 -27.43 14.88 -4.97
N ILE A 93 -27.26 14.79 -3.64
CA ILE A 93 -28.38 14.69 -2.71
C ILE A 93 -29.24 15.95 -2.75
N LEU A 94 -28.63 17.13 -2.78
CA LEU A 94 -29.38 18.39 -2.88
C LEU A 94 -30.15 18.49 -4.19
N VAL A 95 -29.54 18.08 -5.31
CA VAL A 95 -30.24 18.03 -6.61
C VAL A 95 -31.40 17.04 -6.55
N ALA A 96 -31.19 15.83 -6.02
CA ALA A 96 -32.25 14.83 -5.87
C ALA A 96 -33.37 15.32 -4.95
N PHE A 97 -33.03 16.02 -3.86
CA PHE A 97 -33.97 16.63 -2.93
C PHE A 97 -34.84 17.67 -3.62
N VAL A 98 -34.23 18.64 -4.31
CA VAL A 98 -34.94 19.70 -5.04
C VAL A 98 -35.78 19.11 -6.17
N PHE A 99 -35.22 18.18 -6.95
CA PHE A 99 -35.93 17.50 -8.02
C PHE A 99 -37.17 16.76 -7.49
N SER A 100 -37.04 16.04 -6.38
CA SER A 100 -38.15 15.32 -5.73
C SER A 100 -39.23 16.29 -5.27
N LEU A 101 -38.87 17.45 -4.70
CA LEU A 101 -39.83 18.47 -4.29
C LEU A 101 -40.62 19.05 -5.47
N ILE A 102 -39.97 19.25 -6.62
CA ILE A 102 -40.61 19.78 -7.82
C ILE A 102 -41.53 18.73 -8.46
N TYR A 103 -41.03 17.51 -8.65
CA TYR A 103 -41.74 16.44 -9.36
C TYR A 103 -42.91 15.87 -8.54
N LEU A 104 -42.73 15.70 -7.23
CA LEU A 104 -43.73 15.11 -6.32
C LEU A 104 -44.44 16.18 -5.48
N ARG A 105 -44.64 17.38 -6.04
CA ARG A 105 -45.17 18.55 -5.33
C ARG A 105 -46.49 18.29 -4.58
N GLY A 106 -47.37 17.44 -5.14
CA GLY A 106 -48.63 17.05 -4.49
C GLY A 106 -48.44 16.13 -3.28
N PHE A 107 -47.44 15.25 -3.31
CA PHE A 107 -47.09 14.37 -2.20
C PHE A 107 -46.48 15.15 -1.02
N PHE A 108 -45.66 16.16 -1.31
CA PHE A 108 -45.03 17.04 -0.31
C PHE A 108 -45.95 18.17 0.20
N ALA A 109 -47.22 18.23 -0.22
CA ALA A 109 -48.18 19.20 0.31
C ALA A 109 -48.48 18.97 1.80
N ASN A 110 -48.32 17.74 2.29
CA ASN A 110 -48.44 17.43 3.71
C ASN A 110 -47.17 17.84 4.46
N LYS A 111 -47.31 18.76 5.43
CA LYS A 111 -46.22 19.27 6.27
C LYS A 111 -45.46 18.14 7.00
N LEU A 112 -46.14 17.05 7.36
CA LEU A 112 -45.52 15.92 8.04
C LEU A 112 -44.59 15.14 7.09
N VAL A 113 -45.02 14.92 5.84
CA VAL A 113 -44.22 14.25 4.80
C VAL A 113 -43.00 15.09 4.44
N LEU A 114 -43.17 16.41 4.31
CA LEU A 114 -42.06 17.34 4.08
C LEU A 114 -41.05 17.32 5.24
N ALA A 115 -41.53 17.37 6.48
CA ALA A 115 -40.67 17.31 7.67
C ALA A 115 -39.90 15.98 7.76
N ALA A 116 -40.56 14.86 7.46
CA ALA A 116 -39.92 13.55 7.42
C ALA A 116 -38.83 13.48 6.34
N TRP A 117 -39.08 14.03 5.15
CA TRP A 117 -38.11 14.04 4.05
C TRP A 117 -36.88 14.92 4.33
N ILE A 118 -37.09 16.09 4.92
CA ILE A 118 -36.00 16.94 5.44
C ILE A 118 -35.21 16.17 6.50
N GLY A 119 -35.89 15.50 7.43
CA GLY A 119 -35.25 14.69 8.47
C GLY A 119 -34.36 13.57 7.91
N VAL A 120 -34.87 12.82 6.92
CA VAL A 120 -34.09 11.78 6.22
C VAL A 120 -32.87 12.37 5.53
N THR A 121 -33.02 13.53 4.89
CA THR A 121 -31.91 14.21 4.21
C THR A 121 -30.83 14.65 5.21
N ILE A 122 -31.22 15.28 6.31
CA ILE A 122 -30.28 15.71 7.38
C ILE A 122 -29.57 14.49 7.98
N MET A 123 -30.30 13.40 8.24
CA MET A 123 -29.73 12.16 8.74
C MET A 123 -28.68 11.59 7.77
N PHE A 124 -28.98 11.60 6.46
CA PHE A 124 -28.05 11.12 5.44
C PHE A 124 -26.79 12.00 5.35
N VAL A 125 -26.95 13.33 5.39
CA VAL A 125 -25.80 14.26 5.45
C VAL A 125 -24.94 13.99 6.68
N GLY A 126 -25.57 13.79 7.84
CA GLY A 126 -24.87 13.42 9.07
C GLY A 126 -24.11 12.11 8.93
N PHE A 127 -24.72 11.10 8.30
CA PHE A 127 -24.08 9.80 8.05
C PHE A 127 -22.86 9.93 7.14
N VAL A 128 -22.95 10.72 6.06
CA VAL A 128 -21.81 10.98 5.16
C VAL A 128 -20.67 11.65 5.91
N LEU A 129 -20.94 12.73 6.67
CA LEU A 129 -19.91 13.46 7.39
C LEU A 129 -19.26 12.64 8.52
N VAL A 130 -20.04 11.86 9.27
CA VAL A 130 -19.50 10.97 10.30
C VAL A 130 -18.71 9.83 9.67
N GLY A 131 -19.19 9.28 8.56
CA GLY A 131 -18.50 8.24 7.79
C GLY A 131 -17.17 8.72 7.25
N SER A 132 -17.12 9.93 6.69
CA SER A 132 -15.89 10.52 6.14
C SER A 132 -14.87 10.86 7.22
N LEU A 133 -15.32 11.41 8.37
CA LEU A 133 -14.47 11.59 9.55
C LEU A 133 -13.93 10.26 10.08
N GLY A 134 -14.78 9.23 10.21
CA GLY A 134 -14.37 7.90 10.64
C GLY A 134 -13.32 7.30 9.71
N MET A 135 -13.51 7.47 8.40
CA MET A 135 -12.56 7.02 7.40
C MET A 135 -11.23 7.78 7.49
N PHE A 136 -11.27 9.11 7.68
CA PHE A 136 -10.07 9.93 7.88
C PHE A 136 -9.26 9.52 9.13
N TYR A 137 -9.93 9.29 10.26
CA TYR A 137 -9.25 8.83 11.48
C TYR A 137 -8.69 7.42 11.34
N ALA A 138 -9.43 6.50 10.71
CA ALA A 138 -8.94 5.16 10.41
C ALA A 138 -7.69 5.23 9.51
N MET A 139 -7.67 6.14 8.54
CA MET A 139 -6.55 6.32 7.64
C MET A 139 -5.31 6.91 8.34
N GLN A 140 -5.45 7.92 9.19
CA GLN A 140 -4.31 8.48 9.95
C GLN A 140 -3.68 7.46 10.91
N GLY A 141 -4.50 6.62 11.55
CA GLY A 141 -4.01 5.54 12.40
C GLY A 141 -3.38 4.37 11.63
N SER A 142 -3.51 4.35 10.29
CA SER A 142 -3.08 3.24 9.43
C SER A 142 -1.75 3.44 8.69
N SER A 143 -1.00 4.49 9.00
CA SER A 143 0.37 4.73 8.51
C SER A 143 1.32 3.60 9.00
N GLY A 144 1.23 2.45 8.33
CA GLY A 144 1.92 1.19 8.67
C GLY A 144 1.05 -0.09 8.62
N ILE A 145 -0.26 0.01 8.35
CA ILE A 145 -1.20 -1.13 8.30
C ILE A 145 -1.53 -1.51 6.84
N SER A 146 -0.64 -1.25 5.88
CA SER A 146 -0.78 -1.89 4.56
C SER A 146 -0.27 -3.32 4.66
N SER A 147 -0.92 -4.25 3.97
CA SER A 147 -0.47 -5.63 3.91
C SER A 147 0.56 -5.85 2.80
N PHE A 148 1.28 -6.98 2.86
CA PHE A 148 2.14 -7.40 1.76
C PHE A 148 1.34 -7.54 0.46
N SER A 149 0.11 -8.07 0.50
CA SER A 149 -0.73 -8.22 -0.68
C SER A 149 -1.08 -6.89 -1.34
N ASP A 150 -1.33 -5.83 -0.54
CA ASP A 150 -1.63 -4.51 -1.07
C ASP A 150 -0.42 -3.92 -1.79
N PHE A 151 0.78 -4.09 -1.21
CA PHE A 151 2.03 -3.66 -1.82
C PHE A 151 2.37 -4.49 -3.07
N TYR A 152 2.19 -5.80 -3.02
CA TYR A 152 2.46 -6.69 -4.14
C TYR A 152 1.55 -6.41 -5.34
N ALA A 153 0.29 -6.04 -5.11
CA ALA A 153 -0.59 -5.56 -6.18
C ALA A 153 -0.04 -4.29 -6.88
N GLN A 154 0.63 -3.40 -6.15
CA GLN A 154 1.33 -2.24 -6.73
C GLN A 154 2.55 -2.68 -7.56
N VAL A 155 3.30 -3.68 -7.09
CA VAL A 155 4.43 -4.28 -7.83
C VAL A 155 3.95 -4.89 -9.15
N GLN A 156 2.87 -5.68 -9.13
CA GLN A 156 2.33 -6.33 -10.32
C GLN A 156 1.83 -5.33 -11.37
N SER A 157 1.17 -4.26 -10.93
CA SER A 157 0.62 -3.22 -11.82
C SER A 157 1.65 -2.22 -12.34
N SER A 158 2.86 -2.18 -11.75
CA SER A 158 3.93 -1.27 -12.17
C SER A 158 4.87 -1.93 -13.17
N PRO A 159 5.41 -1.22 -14.17
CA PRO A 159 6.44 -1.74 -15.08
C PRO A 159 7.85 -1.77 -14.45
N MET A 160 8.03 -1.10 -13.32
CA MET A 160 9.34 -0.92 -12.68
C MET A 160 9.23 -1.12 -11.16
N GLY A 161 10.32 -1.55 -10.55
CA GLY A 161 10.50 -1.60 -9.10
C GLY A 161 11.80 -0.90 -8.69
N VAL A 162 11.78 -0.26 -7.53
CA VAL A 162 12.94 0.46 -6.99
C VAL A 162 13.42 -0.27 -5.75
N ILE A 163 14.74 -0.40 -5.60
CA ILE A 163 15.38 -1.00 -4.43
C ILE A 163 16.27 0.08 -3.83
N ILE A 164 16.08 0.40 -2.55
CA ILE A 164 16.91 1.36 -1.82
C ILE A 164 17.64 0.62 -0.71
N LEU A 165 18.97 0.67 -0.73
CA LEU A 165 19.83 0.11 0.30
C LEU A 165 20.35 1.25 1.16
N ASP A 166 19.94 1.31 2.42
CA ASP A 166 20.42 2.30 3.39
C ASP A 166 21.52 1.70 4.27
N LYS A 167 22.75 2.11 3.98
CA LYS A 167 23.99 1.66 4.64
C LYS A 167 24.46 2.62 5.74
N THR A 168 23.66 3.64 6.08
CA THR A 168 24.08 4.73 7.00
C THR A 168 24.39 4.24 8.43
N ALA A 169 23.86 3.09 8.83
CA ALA A 169 24.04 2.52 10.16
C ALA A 169 24.52 1.04 10.16
N THR A 170 25.04 0.55 9.03
CA THR A 170 25.51 -0.84 8.88
C THR A 170 27.00 -0.99 9.22
N ALA A 171 27.36 -2.07 9.90
CA ALA A 171 28.74 -2.56 9.84
C ALA A 171 29.00 -3.25 8.49
N ASP A 172 30.25 -3.25 8.01
CA ASP A 172 30.64 -3.79 6.68
C ASP A 172 30.13 -5.23 6.41
N VAL A 173 30.01 -6.05 7.46
CA VAL A 173 29.52 -7.44 7.37
C VAL A 173 28.00 -7.56 7.20
N ASP A 174 27.24 -6.58 7.66
CA ASP A 174 25.78 -6.52 7.50
C ASP A 174 25.41 -5.97 6.12
N GLU A 175 26.26 -5.12 5.56
CA GLU A 175 26.12 -4.56 4.21
C GLU A 175 26.07 -5.65 3.14
N LEU A 176 26.96 -6.65 3.22
CA LEU A 176 27.01 -7.75 2.26
C LEU A 176 25.73 -8.61 2.26
N ALA A 177 25.17 -8.86 3.44
CA ALA A 177 23.92 -9.62 3.57
C ALA A 177 22.73 -8.83 2.99
N MET A 178 22.67 -7.52 3.27
CA MET A 178 21.68 -6.63 2.67
C MET A 178 21.81 -6.56 1.14
N ALA A 179 23.02 -6.40 0.62
CA ALA A 179 23.30 -6.38 -0.81
C ALA A 179 22.91 -7.71 -1.49
N SER A 180 23.20 -8.85 -0.85
CA SER A 180 22.77 -10.15 -1.35
C SER A 180 21.25 -10.27 -1.43
N CYS A 181 20.52 -9.78 -0.41
CA CYS A 181 19.07 -9.80 -0.45
C CYS A 181 18.51 -8.83 -1.50
N ALA A 182 19.10 -7.65 -1.67
CA ALA A 182 18.75 -6.72 -2.74
C ALA A 182 18.91 -7.35 -4.13
N ALA A 183 20.03 -8.05 -4.37
CA ALA A 183 20.26 -8.77 -5.61
C ALA A 183 19.23 -9.86 -5.86
N GLN A 184 18.78 -10.56 -4.81
CA GLN A 184 17.69 -11.53 -4.91
C GLN A 184 16.37 -10.85 -5.28
N ILE A 185 16.00 -9.75 -4.62
CA ILE A 185 14.79 -8.97 -4.96
C ILE A 185 14.86 -8.49 -6.42
N LYS A 186 16.02 -7.98 -6.86
CA LYS A 186 16.27 -7.54 -8.24
C LYS A 186 16.02 -8.68 -9.23
N SER A 187 16.61 -9.85 -8.99
CA SER A 187 16.42 -11.02 -9.85
C SER A 187 14.96 -11.46 -9.93
N GLN A 188 14.20 -11.34 -8.83
CA GLN A 188 12.78 -11.71 -8.80
C GLN A 188 11.89 -10.69 -9.52
N LEU A 189 12.21 -9.39 -9.42
CA LEU A 189 11.56 -8.36 -10.22
C LEU A 189 11.81 -8.57 -11.72
N GLU A 190 13.04 -8.90 -12.09
CA GLU A 190 13.42 -9.19 -13.47
C GLU A 190 12.71 -10.45 -14.01
N SER A 191 12.53 -11.50 -13.19
CA SER A 191 11.74 -12.67 -13.61
C SER A 191 10.24 -12.39 -13.80
N LEU A 192 9.74 -11.31 -13.20
CA LEU A 192 8.37 -10.80 -13.40
C LEU A 192 8.26 -9.79 -14.56
N ASP A 193 9.28 -9.70 -15.43
CA ASP A 193 9.36 -8.76 -16.55
C ASP A 193 9.28 -7.29 -16.10
N LYS A 194 9.87 -6.97 -14.94
CA LYS A 194 9.93 -5.61 -14.38
C LYS A 194 11.36 -5.07 -14.43
N THR A 195 11.50 -3.78 -14.72
CA THR A 195 12.80 -3.10 -14.61
C THR A 195 13.10 -2.77 -13.15
N ALA A 196 14.22 -3.26 -12.63
CA ALA A 196 14.67 -2.95 -11.27
C ALA A 196 15.76 -1.86 -11.27
N ILE A 197 15.54 -0.78 -10.52
CA ILE A 197 16.54 0.27 -10.29
C ILE A 197 17.01 0.22 -8.85
N GLU A 198 18.32 0.15 -8.65
CA GLU A 198 18.93 0.15 -7.33
C GLU A 198 19.47 1.54 -6.95
N TYR A 199 19.24 1.94 -5.71
CA TYR A 199 19.81 3.13 -5.10
C TYR A 199 20.53 2.71 -3.82
N THR A 200 21.76 3.17 -3.63
CA THR A 200 22.51 2.93 -2.39
C THR A 200 22.72 4.24 -1.67
N ILE A 201 22.29 4.34 -0.42
CA ILE A 201 22.50 5.48 0.48
C ILE A 201 23.61 5.09 1.46
N ASN A 202 24.62 5.94 1.60
CA ASN A 202 25.67 5.83 2.59
C ASN A 202 25.87 7.20 3.25
N GLY A 203 25.17 7.44 4.36
CA GLY A 203 25.13 8.74 5.01
C GLY A 203 24.48 9.81 4.13
N ASP A 204 25.22 10.89 3.86
CA ASP A 204 24.75 12.01 3.05
C ASP A 204 24.89 11.80 1.54
N VAL A 205 25.42 10.64 1.15
CA VAL A 205 25.73 10.29 -0.24
C VAL A 205 24.80 9.20 -0.72
N CYS A 206 24.34 9.33 -1.97
CA CYS A 206 23.55 8.32 -2.65
C CYS A 206 24.05 8.07 -4.07
N THR A 207 24.10 6.79 -4.46
CA THR A 207 24.50 6.32 -5.79
C THR A 207 23.35 5.61 -6.49
N ILE A 208 23.28 5.72 -7.81
CA ILE A 208 22.20 5.16 -8.64
C ILE A 208 22.77 4.06 -9.53
N GLY A 209 22.32 2.82 -9.31
CA GLY A 209 22.83 1.62 -9.97
C GLY A 209 24.32 1.39 -9.73
N ASP A 210 24.97 0.70 -10.67
CA ASP A 210 26.41 0.43 -10.64
C ASP A 210 27.27 1.66 -11.04
N ASN A 211 26.63 2.77 -11.43
CA ASN A 211 27.31 3.98 -11.87
C ASN A 211 27.52 4.97 -10.71
N ALA A 212 28.76 5.44 -10.58
CA ALA A 212 29.26 6.33 -9.52
C ALA A 212 28.76 7.79 -9.60
N SER A 213 27.50 8.02 -10.00
CA SER A 213 26.89 9.35 -9.90
C SER A 213 26.54 9.60 -8.43
N THR A 214 27.53 10.14 -7.71
CA THR A 214 27.45 10.52 -6.30
C THR A 214 26.59 11.78 -6.17
N LEU A 215 25.35 11.61 -5.71
CA LEU A 215 24.44 12.71 -5.40
C LEU A 215 24.30 12.86 -3.89
N SER A 216 23.86 14.04 -3.42
CA SER A 216 23.38 14.15 -2.04
C SER A 216 22.14 13.26 -1.85
N THR A 217 21.96 12.69 -0.66
CA THR A 217 20.80 11.84 -0.34
C THR A 217 19.47 12.54 -0.67
N SER A 218 19.37 13.84 -0.40
CA SER A 218 18.19 14.66 -0.76
C SER A 218 17.92 14.69 -2.27
N ASN A 219 18.95 14.93 -3.08
CA ASN A 219 18.81 15.00 -4.54
C ASN A 219 18.55 13.62 -5.14
N CYS A 220 19.07 12.58 -4.52
CA CYS A 220 18.84 11.20 -4.94
C CYS A 220 17.37 10.80 -4.73
N LEU A 221 16.85 11.02 -3.52
CA LEU A 221 15.44 10.75 -3.19
C LEU A 221 14.47 11.61 -4.02
N ALA A 222 14.86 12.85 -4.38
CA ALA A 222 14.11 13.69 -5.31
C ALA A 222 14.03 13.10 -6.73
N ASN A 223 15.02 12.30 -7.13
CA ASN A 223 15.06 11.65 -8.45
C ASN A 223 14.53 10.22 -8.44
N VAL A 224 14.13 9.69 -7.28
CA VAL A 224 13.49 8.38 -7.21
C VAL A 224 12.10 8.49 -7.88
N PRO A 225 11.82 7.70 -8.92
CA PRO A 225 10.51 7.69 -9.57
C PRO A 225 9.42 7.11 -8.65
N ASP A 226 8.16 7.48 -8.86
CA ASP A 226 7.01 7.00 -8.07
C ASP A 226 6.58 5.55 -8.42
N TYR A 227 7.52 4.61 -8.25
CA TYR A 227 7.30 3.18 -8.40
C TYR A 227 7.37 2.46 -7.04
N PRO A 228 6.91 1.19 -6.95
CA PRO A 228 7.05 0.37 -5.75
C PRO A 228 8.50 0.25 -5.29
N ILE A 229 8.75 0.61 -4.03
CA ILE A 229 10.08 0.71 -3.41
C ILE A 229 10.28 -0.38 -2.37
N PHE A 230 11.38 -1.12 -2.47
CA PHE A 230 11.91 -1.98 -1.42
C PHE A 230 13.01 -1.22 -0.69
N TYR A 231 12.70 -0.69 0.50
CA TYR A 231 13.66 0.05 1.33
C TYR A 231 14.27 -0.89 2.37
N LEU A 232 15.52 -1.26 2.16
CA LEU A 232 16.29 -2.13 3.04
C LEU A 232 17.17 -1.28 3.95
N LYS A 233 17.06 -1.48 5.27
CA LYS A 233 17.92 -0.79 6.25
C LYS A 233 18.34 -1.71 7.38
N TYR A 234 19.47 -1.37 8.01
CA TYR A 234 19.87 -2.07 9.21
C TYR A 234 19.04 -1.67 10.43
N ALA A 235 18.69 -2.66 11.25
CA ALA A 235 18.15 -2.47 12.58
C ALA A 235 18.51 -3.64 13.49
N SER A 236 18.63 -3.40 14.79
CA SER A 236 18.84 -4.45 15.79
C SER A 236 17.64 -5.38 15.92
N GLU A 237 16.44 -4.89 15.59
CA GLU A 237 15.18 -5.64 15.61
C GLU A 237 14.63 -5.78 14.20
N ASN A 238 14.09 -6.96 13.90
CA ASN A 238 13.51 -7.26 12.60
C ASN A 238 12.11 -6.65 12.51
N SER A 239 11.87 -5.85 11.48
CA SER A 239 10.54 -5.30 11.20
C SER A 239 10.31 -5.16 9.71
N VAL A 240 9.08 -5.46 9.30
CA VAL A 240 8.60 -5.23 7.94
C VAL A 240 7.36 -4.35 8.04
N ARG A 241 7.36 -3.25 7.30
CA ARG A 241 6.24 -2.31 7.24
C ARG A 241 5.93 -2.01 5.80
N PHE A 242 4.67 -2.07 5.44
CA PHE A 242 4.22 -1.67 4.12
C PHE A 242 3.44 -0.36 4.23
N SER A 243 3.71 0.53 3.29
CA SER A 243 2.91 1.70 3.00
C SER A 243 2.54 1.59 1.53
N VAL A 244 1.28 1.84 1.19
CA VAL A 244 0.82 1.97 -0.21
C VAL A 244 0.14 3.29 -0.50
N VAL A 245 -0.32 3.99 0.56
CA VAL A 245 -1.06 5.25 0.47
C VAL A 245 -0.07 6.41 0.36
N GLU A 246 0.74 6.61 1.40
CA GLU A 246 1.69 7.73 1.49
C GLU A 246 2.90 7.56 0.59
N GLN A 247 3.40 6.33 0.54
CA GLN A 247 4.53 5.89 -0.27
C GLN A 247 4.14 4.52 -0.82
N LYS A 248 4.51 4.16 -2.05
CA LYS A 248 4.43 2.76 -2.51
C LYS A 248 5.68 2.05 -2.00
N GLN A 249 5.80 1.78 -0.70
CA GLN A 249 7.06 1.36 -0.10
C GLN A 249 6.91 0.19 0.88
N ALA A 250 7.73 -0.84 0.71
CA ALA A 250 8.03 -1.86 1.71
C ALA A 250 9.32 -1.47 2.45
N THR A 251 9.22 -1.14 3.73
CA THR A 251 10.37 -0.88 4.59
C THR A 251 10.72 -2.14 5.35
N ILE A 252 11.92 -2.66 5.11
CA ILE A 252 12.42 -3.91 5.66
C ILE A 252 13.67 -3.57 6.47
N ALA A 253 13.55 -3.71 7.78
CA ALA A 253 14.62 -3.45 8.72
C ALA A 253 15.02 -4.75 9.42
N GLY A 254 16.31 -5.00 9.55
CA GLY A 254 16.80 -6.18 10.27
C GLY A 254 18.31 -6.24 10.35
N ASN A 255 18.81 -7.34 10.91
CA ASN A 255 20.23 -7.62 11.01
C ASN A 255 20.69 -8.59 9.91
N ARG A 256 21.98 -8.94 9.91
CA ARG A 256 22.54 -9.90 8.96
C ARG A 256 21.84 -11.25 8.90
N GLU A 257 21.44 -11.81 10.04
CA GLU A 257 20.75 -13.11 10.05
C GLU A 257 19.42 -13.04 9.29
N TYR A 258 18.68 -11.95 9.49
CA TYR A 258 17.44 -11.69 8.78
C TYR A 258 17.64 -11.53 7.28
N PHE A 259 18.61 -10.71 6.85
CA PHE A 259 18.87 -10.47 5.43
C PHE A 259 19.46 -11.69 4.71
N ASN A 260 20.20 -12.56 5.41
CA ASN A 260 20.68 -13.83 4.83
C ASN A 260 19.54 -14.79 4.46
N ARG A 261 18.40 -14.75 5.16
CA ARG A 261 17.22 -15.54 4.78
C ARG A 261 16.47 -14.95 3.59
N CYS A 262 16.54 -13.62 3.46
CA CYS A 262 15.87 -12.82 2.43
C CYS A 262 14.42 -13.26 2.18
N ASP A 263 13.64 -13.36 3.26
CA ASP A 263 12.25 -13.85 3.23
C ASP A 263 11.42 -13.10 2.17
N ILE A 264 11.59 -11.78 2.06
CA ILE A 264 10.91 -10.94 1.06
C ILE A 264 11.25 -11.34 -0.39
N GLY A 265 12.50 -11.69 -0.67
CA GLY A 265 12.92 -12.14 -2.00
C GLY A 265 12.29 -13.48 -2.35
N ASN A 266 12.14 -14.36 -1.36
CA ASN A 266 11.49 -15.67 -1.57
C ASN A 266 9.99 -15.57 -1.85
N VAL A 267 9.30 -14.55 -1.32
CA VAL A 267 7.84 -14.36 -1.53
C VAL A 267 7.52 -13.71 -2.88
N LEU A 268 8.51 -13.13 -3.57
CA LEU A 268 8.32 -12.54 -4.91
C LEU A 268 8.35 -13.56 -6.06
N ASN A 269 8.63 -14.83 -5.78
CA ASN A 269 8.71 -15.94 -6.73
C ASN A 269 7.34 -16.54 -7.07
#